data_AF-A0A2G6PHG8-F1
#
_entry.id   AF-A0A2G6PHG8-F1
#
_cell.length_a   1.000
_cell.length_b   1.000
_cell.length_c   1.000
_cell.angle_alpha   90.00
_cell.angle_beta   90.00
_cell.angle_gamma   90.00
#
_symmetry.space_group_name_H-M   'P 1'
#
loop_
_entity.id
_entity.type
_entity.pdbx_description
1 polymer ?
#
loop_
_entity_poly.entity_id
_entity_poly.type
_entity_poly.pdbx_seq_one_letter_code
_entity_poly.pdbx_strand_id
1 'polypeptide(L)'
;MDELAQKIGVEGSFALVVTPPSASTNYYTLTFTRRAKRSAASTQYVVLVNAVFPYYCGVEKDEWMNLVFCDVIAELRPFLEKDFQYLSPGVLNAKLQADDLLELAKSEVDAVRYWESKTVGQVVFNGYD
;
A
#
# COMPACT_ATOMS: atom_id res chain seq x y z
N MET A 1 -4.40 -6.38 12.37
CA MET A 1 -4.79 -6.88 11.03
C MET A 1 -5.99 -7.82 11.08
N ASP A 2 -6.01 -8.82 11.97
CA ASP A 2 -7.13 -9.77 12.07
C ASP A 2 -8.49 -9.11 12.39
N GLU A 3 -8.51 -8.10 13.27
CA GLU A 3 -9.72 -7.33 13.57
C GLU A 3 -10.22 -6.47 12.39
N LEU A 4 -9.30 -5.94 11.58
CA LEU A 4 -9.62 -5.17 10.38
C LEU A 4 -10.23 -6.10 9.33
N ALA A 5 -9.68 -7.31 9.19
CA ALA A 5 -10.18 -8.31 8.25
C ALA A 5 -11.60 -8.77 8.59
N GLN A 6 -11.90 -8.96 9.88
CA GLN A 6 -13.25 -9.28 10.35
C GLN A 6 -14.26 -8.15 10.09
N LYS A 7 -13.90 -6.89 10.36
CA LYS A 7 -14.81 -5.75 10.14
C LYS A 7 -15.18 -5.56 8.67
N ILE A 8 -14.19 -5.65 7.77
CA ILE A 8 -14.44 -5.43 6.34
C ILE A 8 -15.26 -6.57 5.72
N GLY A 9 -15.06 -7.82 6.17
CA GLY A 9 -15.85 -8.96 5.72
C GLY A 9 -17.31 -8.95 6.18
N VAL A 10 -17.65 -8.20 7.23
CA VAL A 10 -19.02 -8.14 7.79
C VAL A 10 -19.83 -6.95 7.25
N GLU A 11 -19.19 -5.81 6.99
CA GLU A 11 -19.88 -4.57 6.58
C GLU A 11 -19.76 -4.25 5.08
N GLY A 12 -18.68 -4.69 4.43
CA GLY A 12 -18.46 -4.52 3.00
C GLY A 12 -18.73 -5.83 2.26
N SER A 13 -19.40 -5.78 1.11
CA SER A 13 -19.58 -6.97 0.25
C SER A 13 -18.26 -7.40 -0.44
N PHE A 14 -17.16 -7.45 0.31
CA PHE A 14 -15.81 -7.77 -0.16
C PHE A 14 -15.33 -9.06 0.50
N ALA A 15 -14.73 -9.93 -0.29
CA ALA A 15 -13.79 -10.90 0.24
C ALA A 15 -12.43 -10.21 0.41
N LEU A 16 -11.77 -10.40 1.54
CA LEU A 16 -10.47 -9.81 1.84
C LEU A 16 -9.42 -10.93 1.98
N VAL A 17 -8.32 -10.78 1.27
CA VAL A 17 -7.09 -11.55 1.47
C VAL A 17 -6.03 -10.61 2.00
N VAL A 18 -5.34 -11.00 3.07
CA VAL A 18 -4.24 -10.24 3.66
C VAL A 18 -2.96 -11.05 3.48
N THR A 19 -1.99 -10.47 2.78
CA THR A 19 -0.64 -11.00 2.65
C THR A 19 0.28 -10.21 3.57
N PRO A 20 0.99 -10.86 4.51
CA PRO A 20 1.95 -10.16 5.37
C PRO A 20 3.19 -9.69 4.60
N PRO A 21 3.97 -8.75 5.16
CA PRO A 21 5.29 -8.41 4.64
C PRO A 21 6.18 -9.66 4.57
N SER A 22 7.08 -9.69 3.58
CA SER A 22 8.08 -10.75 3.42
C SER A 22 9.48 -10.23 3.78
N ALA A 23 10.49 -11.08 3.59
CA ALA A 23 11.88 -10.61 3.64
C ALA A 23 12.16 -9.51 2.59
N SER A 24 11.37 -9.49 1.51
CA SER A 24 11.54 -8.59 0.38
C SER A 24 10.54 -7.45 0.31
N THR A 25 9.65 -7.26 1.30
CA THR A 25 8.68 -6.15 1.31
C THR A 25 8.45 -5.61 2.71
N ASN A 26 8.21 -4.30 2.84
CA ASN A 26 7.95 -3.66 4.13
C ASN A 26 6.46 -3.33 4.39
N TYR A 27 5.53 -3.99 3.68
CA TYR A 27 4.10 -3.69 3.75
C TYR A 27 3.23 -4.95 3.69
N TYR A 28 2.03 -4.85 4.26
CA TYR A 28 0.94 -5.80 4.05
C TYR A 28 0.24 -5.48 2.73
N THR A 29 -0.12 -6.51 1.98
CA THR A 29 -0.98 -6.40 0.80
C THR A 29 -2.40 -6.85 1.15
N LEU A 30 -3.37 -5.94 1.03
CA LEU A 30 -4.78 -6.20 1.28
C LEU A 30 -5.49 -6.24 -0.07
N THR A 31 -5.97 -7.42 -0.47
CA THR A 31 -6.71 -7.60 -1.71
C THR A 31 -8.20 -7.73 -1.41
N PHE A 32 -8.98 -6.72 -1.79
CA PHE A 32 -10.43 -6.69 -1.68
C PHE A 32 -11.06 -7.15 -3.00
N THR A 33 -11.85 -8.21 -2.95
CA THR A 33 -12.56 -8.74 -4.12
C THR A 33 -14.06 -8.54 -3.97
N ARG A 34 -14.66 -7.77 -4.89
CA ARG A 34 -16.11 -7.57 -4.99
C ARG A 34 -16.67 -8.43 -6.11
N ARG A 35 -17.61 -9.33 -5.81
CA ARG A 35 -18.34 -10.08 -6.83
C ARG A 35 -19.46 -9.24 -7.43
N ALA A 36 -19.60 -9.26 -8.75
CA ALA A 36 -20.76 -8.68 -9.41
C ALA A 36 -22.00 -9.53 -9.10
N LYS A 37 -23.12 -8.89 -8.71
CA LYS A 37 -24.36 -9.60 -8.33
C LYS A 37 -24.99 -10.45 -9.43
N ARG A 38 -24.61 -10.24 -10.70
CA ARG A 38 -25.21 -10.88 -11.90
C ARG A 38 -24.18 -11.36 -12.93
N SER A 39 -22.90 -11.44 -12.57
CA SER A 39 -21.83 -11.88 -13.48
C SER A 39 -20.80 -12.70 -12.70
N ALA A 40 -20.11 -13.61 -13.40
CA ALA A 40 -18.92 -14.28 -12.87
C ALA A 40 -17.73 -13.33 -12.71
N ALA A 41 -17.81 -12.10 -13.24
CA ALA A 41 -16.79 -11.08 -13.09
C ALA A 41 -16.65 -10.61 -11.63
N SER A 42 -15.41 -10.51 -11.18
CA SER A 42 -15.04 -9.91 -9.90
C SER A 42 -14.11 -8.72 -10.13
N THR A 43 -14.30 -7.66 -9.36
CA THR A 43 -13.38 -6.53 -9.33
C THR A 43 -12.47 -6.67 -8.12
N GLN A 44 -11.17 -6.45 -8.33
CA GLN A 44 -10.18 -6.46 -7.26
C GLN A 44 -9.66 -5.05 -7.01
N TYR A 45 -9.46 -4.74 -5.73
CA TYR A 45 -8.83 -3.52 -5.26
C TYR A 45 -7.67 -3.92 -4.36
N VAL A 46 -6.50 -3.35 -4.61
CA VAL A 46 -5.30 -3.65 -3.82
C VAL A 46 -4.94 -2.41 -3.01
N VAL A 47 -4.77 -2.63 -1.72
CA VAL A 47 -4.33 -1.61 -0.76
C VAL A 47 -3.06 -2.11 -0.10
N LEU A 48 -2.05 -1.25 -0.01
CA LEU A 48 -0.85 -1.53 0.76
C LEU A 48 -0.95 -0.82 2.11
N VAL A 49 -0.52 -1.50 3.17
CA VAL A 49 -0.42 -0.93 4.52
C VAL A 49 1.01 -1.11 4.99
N ASN A 50 1.70 -0.02 5.33
CA ASN A 50 3.08 -0.09 5.77
C ASN A 50 3.18 -0.86 7.10
N ALA A 51 4.19 -1.71 7.25
CA ALA A 51 4.32 -2.59 8.41
C ALA A 51 4.80 -1.90 9.69
N VAL A 52 5.44 -0.74 9.55
CA VAL A 52 6.07 0.02 10.64
C VAL A 52 5.34 1.32 10.90
N PHE A 53 5.01 2.05 9.83
CA PHE A 53 4.35 3.34 9.89
C PHE A 53 2.85 3.20 9.62
N PRO A 54 2.00 4.05 10.23
CA PRO A 54 0.56 3.96 10.07
C PRO A 54 0.11 4.58 8.73
N TYR A 55 0.68 4.14 7.62
CA TYR A 55 0.37 4.65 6.28
C TYR A 55 -0.28 3.58 5.42
N TYR A 56 -1.21 4.01 4.55
CA TYR A 56 -1.79 3.14 3.54
C TYR A 56 -1.99 3.85 2.20
N CYS A 57 -2.02 3.07 1.12
CA CYS A 57 -2.25 3.57 -0.24
C CYS A 57 -2.96 2.54 -1.12
N GLY A 58 -3.47 2.98 -2.27
CA GLY A 58 -4.02 2.11 -3.31
C GLY A 58 -2.99 1.83 -4.40
N VAL A 59 -3.04 0.64 -4.97
CA VAL A 59 -2.24 0.28 -6.16
C VAL A 59 -3.10 -0.43 -7.20
N GLU A 60 -2.85 -0.17 -8.48
CA GLU A 60 -3.57 -0.85 -9.57
C GLU A 60 -3.20 -2.33 -9.61
N LYS A 61 -1.91 -2.62 -9.43
CA LYS A 61 -1.32 -3.95 -9.33
C LYS A 61 -0.04 -3.88 -8.51
N ASP A 62 0.23 -4.97 -7.81
CA ASP A 62 1.50 -5.21 -7.12
C ASP A 62 2.42 -5.96 -8.10
N GLU A 63 3.20 -5.22 -8.89
CA GLU A 63 4.31 -5.76 -9.68
C GLU A 63 5.61 -5.43 -8.94
N TRP A 64 6.45 -6.44 -8.71
CA TRP A 64 7.69 -6.31 -7.93
C TRP A 64 8.52 -5.11 -8.44
N MET A 65 8.79 -4.16 -7.53
CA MET A 65 9.50 -2.89 -7.77
C MET A 65 8.80 -1.85 -8.68
N ASN A 66 7.61 -2.13 -9.18
CA ASN A 66 6.84 -1.25 -10.06
C ASN A 66 5.41 -1.04 -9.55
N LEU A 67 5.30 -0.45 -8.35
CA LEU A 67 4.01 -0.09 -7.79
C LEU A 67 3.40 1.08 -8.56
N VAL A 68 2.23 0.84 -9.13
CA VAL A 68 1.43 1.89 -9.78
C VAL A 68 0.38 2.38 -8.78
N PHE A 69 0.65 3.51 -8.14
CA PHE A 69 -0.23 4.09 -7.12
C PHE A 69 -1.51 4.67 -7.72
N CYS A 70 -2.65 4.32 -7.14
CA CYS A 70 -3.96 4.81 -7.54
C CYS A 70 -4.80 5.21 -6.31
N ASP A 71 -5.91 5.90 -6.54
CA ASP A 71 -6.78 6.29 -5.44
C ASP A 71 -7.50 5.08 -4.84
N VAL A 72 -7.51 5.00 -3.51
CA VAL A 72 -8.32 4.01 -2.78
C VAL A 72 -9.80 4.37 -2.95
N ILE A 73 -10.61 3.38 -3.33
CA ILE A 73 -12.05 3.58 -3.47
C ILE A 73 -12.67 4.10 -2.18
N ALA A 74 -13.59 5.06 -2.30
CA ALA A 74 -14.20 5.74 -1.15
C ALA A 74 -14.88 4.78 -0.17
N GLU A 75 -15.40 3.65 -0.67
CA GLU A 75 -16.04 2.61 0.14
C GLU A 75 -15.07 1.97 1.15
N LEU A 76 -13.77 1.90 0.85
CA LEU A 76 -12.77 1.27 1.73
C LEU A 76 -12.15 2.25 2.74
N ARG A 77 -12.14 3.54 2.42
CA ARG A 77 -11.43 4.57 3.22
C ARG A 77 -11.91 4.62 4.68
N PRO A 78 -13.22 4.64 5.01
CA PRO A 78 -13.66 4.70 6.41
C PRO A 78 -13.18 3.55 7.29
N PHE A 79 -12.96 2.37 6.70
CA PHE A 79 -12.45 1.21 7.43
C PHE A 79 -10.95 1.32 7.75
N LEU A 80 -10.20 2.01 6.90
CA LEU A 80 -8.74 2.14 7.01
C LEU A 80 -8.33 3.41 7.76
N GLU A 81 -9.02 4.53 7.51
CA GLU A 81 -8.71 5.86 8.06
C GLU A 81 -8.87 5.95 9.58
N LYS A 82 -9.50 4.95 10.20
CA LYS A 82 -9.57 4.87 11.66
C LYS A 82 -8.21 4.63 12.29
N ASP A 83 -7.38 3.80 11.65
CA ASP A 83 -6.13 3.29 12.22
C ASP A 83 -4.90 3.69 11.38
N PHE A 84 -5.10 4.10 10.13
CA PHE A 84 -4.03 4.41 9.17
C PHE A 84 -4.27 5.73 8.45
N GLN A 85 -3.20 6.45 8.13
CA GLN A 85 -3.22 7.67 7.34
C GLN A 85 -3.08 7.37 5.84
N TYR A 86 -3.98 7.94 5.05
CA TYR A 86 -3.95 7.81 3.60
C TYR A 86 -2.82 8.62 2.97
N LEU A 87 -2.02 7.98 2.13
CA LEU A 87 -1.08 8.65 1.23
C LEU A 87 -1.64 8.63 -0.20
N SER A 88 -1.88 9.81 -0.76
CA SER A 88 -2.43 9.94 -2.11
C SER A 88 -1.40 9.60 -3.19
N PRO A 89 -1.82 9.20 -4.40
CA PRO A 89 -0.92 9.03 -5.53
C PRO A 89 -0.09 10.27 -5.83
N GLY A 90 -0.61 11.48 -5.59
CA GLY A 90 0.15 12.72 -5.78
C GLY A 90 1.36 12.82 -4.86
N VAL A 91 1.22 12.41 -3.59
CA VAL A 91 2.34 12.35 -2.63
C VAL A 91 3.30 11.23 -3.01
N LEU A 92 2.78 10.04 -3.31
CA LEU A 92 3.60 8.85 -3.55
C LEU A 92 4.38 8.90 -4.87
N ASN A 93 3.84 9.57 -5.89
CA ASN A 93 4.52 9.79 -7.16
C ASN A 93 5.42 11.04 -7.17
N ALA A 94 5.46 11.80 -6.08
CA ALA A 94 6.38 12.93 -5.97
C ALA A 94 7.82 12.44 -6.08
N LYS A 95 8.64 13.17 -6.84
CA LYS A 95 10.07 12.87 -6.98
C LYS A 95 10.78 13.12 -5.66
N LEU A 96 11.63 12.19 -5.25
CA LEU A 96 12.52 12.39 -4.11
C LEU A 96 13.42 13.59 -4.36
N GLN A 97 13.46 14.48 -3.38
CA GLN A 97 14.39 15.60 -3.31
C GLN A 97 15.53 15.25 -2.35
N ALA A 98 16.64 15.97 -2.45
CA ALA A 98 17.77 15.80 -1.55
C ALA A 98 17.36 16.06 -0.08
N ASP A 99 16.46 17.02 0.13
CA ASP A 99 15.98 17.42 1.45
C ASP A 99 15.16 16.30 2.12
N ASP A 100 14.47 15.45 1.34
CA ASP A 100 13.71 14.31 1.86
C ASP A 100 14.62 13.22 2.49
N LEU A 101 15.93 13.27 2.19
CA LEU A 101 16.90 12.28 2.66
C LEU A 101 17.68 12.76 3.90
N LEU A 102 17.51 14.01 4.33
CA LEU A 102 18.31 14.61 5.39
C LEU A 102 18.05 13.97 6.76
N GLU A 103 16.82 13.53 7.00
CA GLU A 103 16.42 12.90 8.27
C GLU A 103 16.62 11.37 8.27
N LEU A 104 17.00 10.79 7.13
CA LEU A 104 17.24 9.36 7.00
C LEU A 104 18.60 8.97 7.58
N ALA A 105 18.65 7.83 8.25
CA ALA A 105 19.90 7.22 8.67
C ALA A 105 20.74 6.85 7.44
N LYS A 106 22.06 6.78 7.61
CA LYS A 106 22.99 6.45 6.51
C LYS A 106 22.60 5.16 5.78
N SER A 107 22.21 4.11 6.51
CA SER A 107 21.78 2.84 5.92
C SER A 107 20.53 2.97 5.05
N GLU A 108 19.61 3.86 5.40
CA GLU A 108 18.39 4.12 4.63
C GLU A 108 18.73 4.92 3.36
N VAL A 109 19.61 5.92 3.46
CA VAL A 109 20.13 6.65 2.30
C VAL A 109 20.89 5.72 1.35
N ASP A 110 21.71 4.81 1.89
CA ASP A 110 22.44 3.82 1.10
C ASP A 110 21.47 2.86 0.38
N ALA A 111 20.39 2.42 1.05
CA ALA A 111 19.34 1.61 0.43
C ALA A 111 18.62 2.35 -0.69
N VAL A 112 18.20 3.60 -0.47
CA VAL A 112 17.57 4.45 -1.51
C VAL A 112 18.45 4.57 -2.75
N ARG A 113 19.76 4.72 -2.55
CA ARG A 113 20.74 4.81 -3.66
C ARG A 113 20.95 3.47 -4.35
N TYR A 114 21.11 2.39 -3.59
CA TYR A 114 21.34 1.05 -4.13
C TYR A 114 20.18 0.60 -5.02
N TRP A 115 18.95 0.86 -4.58
CA TRP A 115 17.72 0.50 -5.32
C TRP A 115 17.28 1.55 -6.33
N GLU A 116 18.06 2.62 -6.51
CA GLU A 116 17.79 3.73 -7.43
C GLU A 116 16.37 4.31 -7.30
N SER A 117 15.85 4.40 -6.07
CA SER A 117 14.49 4.87 -5.82
C SER A 117 14.33 6.33 -6.23
N LYS A 118 13.25 6.64 -6.94
CA LYS A 118 12.99 7.92 -7.60
C LYS A 118 11.83 8.68 -6.98
N THR A 119 10.89 7.96 -6.36
CA THR A 119 9.67 8.55 -5.80
C THR A 119 9.53 8.24 -4.32
N VAL A 120 8.79 9.10 -3.61
CA VAL A 120 8.47 8.90 -2.18
C VAL A 120 7.83 7.53 -1.96
N GLY A 121 6.92 7.11 -2.84
CA GLY A 121 6.22 5.85 -2.73
C GLY A 121 7.15 4.63 -2.78
N GLN A 122 8.22 4.67 -3.58
CA GLN A 122 9.22 3.59 -3.63
C GLN A 122 10.03 3.47 -2.34
N VAL A 123 10.20 4.57 -1.59
CA VAL A 123 10.89 4.54 -0.29
C VAL A 123 9.95 4.06 0.81
N VAL A 124 8.72 4.60 0.84
CA VAL A 124 7.73 4.28 1.87
C VAL A 124 7.22 2.85 1.74
N PHE A 125 6.90 2.40 0.53
CA PHE A 125 6.43 1.04 0.22
C PHE A 125 7.47 0.35 -0.65
N ASN A 126 8.50 -0.20 -0.01
CA ASN A 126 9.63 -0.79 -0.70
C ASN A 126 9.57 -2.32 -0.76
N GLY A 127 10.18 -2.83 -1.84
CA GLY A 127 10.26 -4.24 -2.20
C GLY A 127 11.71 -4.75 -2.31
N TYR A 128 12.56 -4.29 -1.39
CA TYR A 128 14.01 -4.51 -1.42
C TYR A 128 14.38 -5.92 -0.91
N ASP A 129 15.27 -6.62 -1.64
CA ASP A 129 15.83 -7.94 -1.27
C ASP A 129 16.93 -7.84 -0.19
#